data_AF-A0A0F2Q3M5-F1
#
_entry.id   AF-A0A0F2Q3M5-F1
#
_cell.length_a   1.000
_cell.length_b   1.000
_cell.length_c   1.000
_cell.angle_alpha   90.00
_cell.angle_beta   90.00
_cell.angle_gamma   90.00
#
_symmetry.space_group_name_H-M   'P 1'
#
loop_
_entity.id
_entity.type
_entity.pdbx_description
1 polymer ?
#
loop_
_entity_poly.entity_id
_entity_poly.type
_entity_poly.pdbx_seq_one_letter_code
_entity_poly.pdbx_strand_id
1 'polypeptide(L)'
;MQTNFTAEQLKDPGVAESEKILRKCVHCGFCTATCPTYVTLGNELDSPRGRIYLIKDMLENNRPADEQVVTHIDRCLSCLACMTTCPSGVNYMHLVDHARAHIEKTYQRPLADRLIRGLLALVLPYPARFRASLYAARLGRPFAPLFSAIKP
;
A
#
# COMPACT_ATOMS: atom_id res chain seq x y z
N MET A 1 -19.84 -4.76 6.05
CA MET A 1 -20.11 -4.78 4.60
C MET A 1 -20.30 -6.21 4.14
N GLN A 2 -21.03 -6.45 3.05
CA GLN A 2 -21.19 -7.79 2.51
C GLN A 2 -19.87 -8.27 1.90
N THR A 3 -19.51 -9.52 2.17
CA THR A 3 -18.37 -10.22 1.57
C THR A 3 -18.84 -11.49 0.86
N ASN A 4 -18.18 -11.86 -0.24
CA ASN A 4 -18.53 -12.99 -1.10
C ASN A 4 -17.32 -13.95 -1.30
N PHE A 5 -16.65 -14.34 -0.22
CA PHE A 5 -15.56 -15.32 -0.28
C PHE A 5 -16.09 -16.76 -0.35
N THR A 6 -15.43 -17.61 -1.13
CA THR A 6 -15.71 -19.04 -1.24
C THR A 6 -15.19 -19.80 -0.02
N ALA A 7 -15.76 -20.99 0.25
CA ALA A 7 -15.31 -21.84 1.34
C ALA A 7 -13.86 -22.31 1.17
N GLU A 8 -13.37 -22.50 -0.07
CA GLU A 8 -11.96 -22.78 -0.31
C GLU A 8 -11.05 -21.61 0.04
N GLN A 9 -11.41 -20.38 -0.35
CA GLN A 9 -10.61 -19.18 -0.05
C GLN A 9 -10.44 -18.97 1.45
N LEU A 10 -11.49 -19.24 2.24
CA LEU A 10 -11.47 -19.08 3.69
C LEU A 10 -10.61 -20.13 4.43
N LYS A 11 -10.08 -21.13 3.73
CA LYS A 11 -9.05 -22.02 4.29
C LYS A 11 -7.70 -21.31 4.46
N ASP A 12 -7.44 -20.27 3.68
CA ASP A 12 -6.27 -19.41 3.88
C ASP A 12 -6.49 -18.50 5.11
N PRO A 13 -5.65 -18.59 6.16
CA PRO A 13 -5.80 -17.77 7.36
C PRO A 13 -5.77 -16.26 7.10
N GLY A 14 -4.98 -15.81 6.12
CA GLY A 14 -4.88 -14.39 5.76
C GLY A 14 -6.15 -13.86 5.11
N VAL A 15 -6.77 -14.66 4.25
CA VAL A 15 -8.08 -14.34 3.64
C VAL A 15 -9.19 -14.37 4.69
N ALA A 16 -9.22 -15.39 5.54
CA ALA A 16 -10.20 -15.50 6.61
C ALA A 16 -10.16 -14.32 7.60
N GLU A 17 -8.96 -13.87 7.97
CA GLU A 17 -8.81 -12.68 8.82
C GLU A 17 -9.23 -11.40 8.09
N SER A 18 -8.87 -11.28 6.82
CA SER A 18 -9.29 -10.14 6.00
C SER A 18 -10.80 -10.06 5.87
N GLU A 19 -11.49 -11.19 5.68
CA GLU A 19 -12.95 -11.22 5.64
C GLU A 19 -13.56 -10.66 6.94
N LYS A 20 -13.08 -11.10 8.10
CA LYS A 20 -13.56 -10.60 9.40
C LYS A 20 -13.37 -9.10 9.52
N ILE A 21 -12.23 -8.57 9.06
CA ILE A 21 -11.95 -7.13 9.07
C ILE A 21 -12.88 -6.39 8.11
N LEU A 22 -13.03 -6.88 6.88
CA LEU A 22 -13.89 -6.30 5.86
C LEU A 22 -15.33 -6.19 6.37
N ARG A 23 -15.87 -7.27 6.94
CA ARG A 23 -17.25 -7.32 7.45
C ARG A 23 -17.57 -6.23 8.49
N LYS A 24 -16.58 -5.76 9.26
CA LYS A 24 -16.75 -4.66 10.23
C LYS A 24 -17.00 -3.30 9.58
N CYS A 25 -16.56 -3.07 8.34
CA CYS A 25 -16.74 -1.78 7.69
C CYS A 25 -18.23 -1.51 7.40
N VAL A 26 -18.77 -0.38 7.87
CA VAL A 26 -20.18 0.02 7.63
C VAL A 26 -20.30 1.19 6.64
N HIS A 27 -19.21 1.56 5.96
CA HIS A 27 -19.16 2.67 4.99
C HIS A 27 -19.53 4.05 5.52
N CYS A 28 -19.43 4.29 6.84
CA CYS A 28 -19.76 5.56 7.49
C CYS A 28 -18.89 6.75 7.06
N GLY A 29 -17.68 6.52 6.53
CA GLY A 29 -16.83 7.58 5.98
C GLY A 29 -15.98 8.36 6.98
N PHE A 30 -16.05 8.13 8.30
CA PHE A 30 -15.21 8.84 9.29
C PHE A 30 -13.70 8.80 8.99
N CYS A 31 -13.24 7.70 8.41
CA CYS A 31 -11.84 7.53 8.02
C CYS A 31 -11.37 8.47 6.89
N THR A 32 -12.26 9.06 6.10
CA THR A 32 -11.86 9.90 4.94
C THR A 32 -11.27 11.22 5.41
N ALA A 33 -11.93 11.90 6.35
CA ALA A 33 -11.52 13.21 6.86
C ALA A 33 -10.17 13.20 7.59
N THR A 34 -9.74 12.06 8.11
CA THR A 34 -8.44 11.93 8.81
C THR A 34 -7.32 11.41 7.89
N CYS A 35 -7.65 10.92 6.70
CA CYS A 35 -6.66 10.34 5.82
C CYS A 35 -5.92 11.44 5.04
N PRO A 36 -4.62 11.63 5.24
CA PRO A 36 -3.90 12.73 4.59
C PRO A 36 -3.89 12.60 3.07
N THR A 37 -3.78 11.38 2.54
CA THR A 37 -3.76 11.16 1.08
C THR A 37 -5.09 11.55 0.44
N TYR A 38 -6.21 11.25 1.09
CA TYR A 38 -7.53 11.65 0.60
C TYR A 38 -7.73 13.16 0.70
N VAL A 39 -7.38 13.77 1.84
CA VAL A 39 -7.55 15.21 2.05
C VAL A 39 -6.71 16.03 1.06
N THR A 40 -5.52 15.54 0.69
CA THR A 40 -4.66 16.21 -0.29
C THR A 40 -5.09 15.97 -1.74
N LEU A 41 -5.46 14.73 -2.10
CA LEU A 41 -5.72 14.36 -3.50
C LEU A 41 -7.19 14.46 -3.90
N GLY A 42 -8.12 14.45 -2.95
CA GLY A 42 -9.57 14.47 -3.19
C GLY A 42 -10.13 13.21 -3.88
N ASN A 43 -9.30 12.19 -4.15
CA ASN A 43 -9.71 10.98 -4.83
C ASN A 43 -10.22 9.94 -3.81
N GLU A 44 -11.49 9.54 -3.90
CA GLU A 44 -12.10 8.56 -3.00
C GLU A 44 -11.36 7.21 -3.01
N LEU A 45 -10.74 6.81 -4.12
CA LEU A 45 -9.92 5.58 -4.18
C LEU A 45 -8.66 5.66 -3.31
N ASP A 46 -8.17 6.88 -3.02
CA ASP A 46 -7.08 7.14 -2.08
C ASP A 46 -7.55 7.31 -0.62
N SER A 47 -8.87 7.21 -0.38
CA SER A 47 -9.43 7.17 0.97
C SER A 47 -9.26 5.78 1.60
N PRO A 48 -9.21 5.64 2.94
CA PRO A 48 -9.11 4.34 3.58
C PRO A 48 -10.32 3.46 3.25
N ARG A 49 -11.51 4.07 3.12
CA ARG A 49 -12.74 3.39 2.70
C ARG A 49 -12.65 2.92 1.24
N GLY A 50 -12.16 3.76 0.34
CA GLY A 50 -11.96 3.39 -1.06
C GLY A 50 -10.96 2.24 -1.21
N ARG A 51 -9.83 2.31 -0.48
CA ARG A 51 -8.85 1.22 -0.43
C ARG A 51 -9.43 -0.08 0.13
N ILE A 52 -10.24 -0.01 1.19
CA ILE A 52 -10.95 -1.21 1.70
C ILE A 52 -11.78 -1.86 0.59
N TYR A 53 -12.47 -1.08 -0.24
CA TYR A 53 -13.21 -1.60 -1.39
C TYR A 53 -12.32 -2.24 -2.44
N LEU A 54 -11.22 -1.57 -2.82
CA LEU A 54 -10.26 -2.12 -3.78
C LEU A 54 -9.65 -3.44 -3.28
N ILE A 55 -9.29 -3.51 -2.00
CA ILE A 55 -8.74 -4.71 -1.37
C ILE A 55 -9.79 -5.83 -1.35
N LYS A 56 -11.03 -5.52 -0.97
CA LYS A 56 -12.13 -6.48 -0.96
C LYS A 56 -12.35 -7.09 -2.34
N ASP A 57 -12.49 -6.25 -3.37
CA ASP A 57 -12.69 -6.68 -4.75
C ASP A 57 -11.52 -7.53 -5.27
N MET A 58 -10.28 -7.12 -4.96
CA MET A 58 -9.08 -7.84 -5.36
C MET A 58 -9.02 -9.24 -4.73
N LEU A 59 -9.31 -9.35 -3.42
CA LEU A 59 -9.23 -10.61 -2.68
C LEU A 59 -10.42 -11.54 -2.96
N GLU A 60 -11.64 -11.03 -3.06
CA GLU A 60 -12.83 -11.85 -3.33
C GLU A 60 -12.73 -12.54 -4.69
N ASN A 61 -12.30 -11.81 -5.71
CA ASN A 61 -12.17 -12.35 -7.06
C ASN A 61 -10.86 -13.12 -7.27
N ASN A 62 -10.00 -13.21 -6.25
CA ASN A 62 -8.64 -13.76 -6.34
C ASN A 62 -7.89 -13.27 -7.59
N ARG A 63 -8.07 -12.00 -7.94
CA ARG A 63 -7.55 -11.45 -9.19
C ARG A 63 -6.15 -10.86 -8.97
N PRO A 64 -5.28 -10.88 -9.99
CA PRO A 64 -4.06 -10.08 -9.94
C PRO A 64 -4.38 -8.61 -9.73
N ALA A 65 -3.53 -7.92 -8.98
CA ALA A 65 -3.66 -6.48 -8.83
C ALA A 65 -3.37 -5.79 -10.18
N ASP A 66 -4.20 -4.80 -10.53
CA ASP A 66 -3.96 -3.92 -11.68
C ASP A 66 -3.20 -2.65 -11.25
N GLU A 67 -2.72 -1.87 -12.22
CA GLU A 67 -1.96 -0.65 -11.97
C GLU A 67 -2.72 0.38 -11.12
N GLN A 68 -4.05 0.47 -11.28
CA GLN A 68 -4.87 1.42 -10.51
C GLN A 68 -4.96 1.01 -9.04
N VAL A 69 -5.26 -0.26 -8.77
CA VAL A 69 -5.29 -0.85 -7.43
C VAL A 69 -3.94 -0.66 -6.75
N VAL A 70 -2.84 -0.98 -7.44
CA VAL A 70 -1.48 -0.81 -6.92
C VAL A 70 -1.19 0.65 -6.60
N THR A 71 -1.52 1.58 -7.51
CA THR A 71 -1.31 3.02 -7.30
C THR A 71 -2.00 3.51 -6.04
N HIS A 72 -3.28 3.17 -5.86
CA HIS A 72 -4.06 3.64 -4.72
C HIS A 72 -3.60 3.00 -3.40
N ILE A 73 -3.24 1.72 -3.40
CA ILE A 73 -2.76 1.03 -2.21
C ILE A 73 -1.34 1.49 -1.82
N ASP A 74 -0.45 1.69 -2.78
CA ASP A 74 0.94 2.13 -2.53
C ASP A 74 1.02 3.59 -2.08
N ARG A 75 0.02 4.43 -2.42
CA ARG A 75 -0.12 5.78 -1.83
C ARG A 75 -0.42 5.76 -0.34
N CYS A 76 -0.85 4.64 0.24
CA CYS A 76 -1.11 4.57 1.67
C CYS A 76 0.18 4.75 2.47
N LEU A 77 0.25 5.83 3.27
CA LEU A 77 1.42 6.13 4.11
C LEU A 77 1.56 5.22 5.35
N SER A 78 0.61 4.31 5.58
CA SER A 78 0.55 3.48 6.79
C SER A 78 0.59 4.29 8.11
N CYS A 79 0.02 5.50 8.13
CA CYS A 79 -0.05 6.34 9.33
C CYS A 79 -1.11 5.91 10.35
N LEU A 80 -2.04 5.01 9.96
CA LEU A 80 -3.07 4.40 10.79
C LEU A 80 -4.09 5.34 11.47
N ALA A 81 -4.11 6.63 11.13
CA ALA A 81 -5.13 7.58 11.62
C ALA A 81 -6.58 7.11 11.33
N CYS A 82 -6.78 6.39 10.24
CA CYS A 82 -8.06 5.77 9.90
C CYS A 82 -8.57 4.75 10.93
N MET A 83 -7.69 4.08 11.67
CA MET A 83 -8.07 3.08 12.67
C MET A 83 -8.54 3.76 13.97
N THR A 84 -7.83 4.80 14.41
CA THR A 84 -8.16 5.51 15.66
C THR A 84 -9.51 6.22 15.58
N THR A 85 -9.88 6.72 14.39
CA THR A 85 -11.19 7.36 14.18
C THR A 85 -12.33 6.38 13.88
N CYS A 86 -12.03 5.11 13.57
CA CYS A 86 -13.05 4.19 13.08
C CYS A 86 -13.98 3.73 14.21
N PRO A 87 -15.29 4.09 14.19
CA PRO A 87 -16.23 3.65 15.23
C PRO A 87 -16.51 2.15 15.15
N SER A 88 -16.30 1.53 13.99
CA SER A 88 -16.53 0.10 13.76
C SER A 88 -15.32 -0.79 14.06
N GLY A 89 -14.19 -0.20 14.46
CA GLY A 89 -12.98 -0.96 14.82
C GLY A 89 -12.40 -1.80 13.66
N VAL A 90 -12.42 -1.26 12.44
CA VAL A 90 -11.78 -1.89 11.28
C VAL A 90 -10.26 -1.89 11.49
N ASN A 91 -9.65 -3.07 11.58
CA ASN A 91 -8.21 -3.21 11.72
C ASN A 91 -7.53 -3.06 10.35
N TYR A 92 -7.44 -1.81 9.88
CA TYR A 92 -6.92 -1.49 8.55
C TYR A 92 -5.47 -1.94 8.34
N MET A 93 -4.65 -1.96 9.40
CA MET A 93 -3.24 -2.37 9.34
C MET A 93 -3.08 -3.78 8.76
N HIS A 94 -3.77 -4.77 9.34
CA HIS A 94 -3.68 -6.14 8.84
C HIS A 94 -4.26 -6.29 7.42
N LEU A 95 -5.31 -5.52 7.10
CA LEU A 95 -5.94 -5.57 5.78
C LEU A 95 -5.00 -5.03 4.69
N VAL A 96 -4.33 -3.89 4.92
CA VAL A 96 -3.41 -3.31 3.94
C VAL A 96 -2.12 -4.14 3.80
N ASP A 97 -1.65 -4.76 4.88
CA ASP A 97 -0.49 -5.65 4.83
C ASP A 97 -0.78 -6.90 3.99
N HIS A 98 -1.94 -7.52 4.18
CA HIS A 98 -2.36 -8.65 3.35
C HIS A 98 -2.52 -8.23 1.88
N ALA A 99 -3.10 -7.07 1.61
CA ALA A 99 -3.23 -6.55 0.26
C ALA A 99 -1.86 -6.33 -0.41
N ARG A 100 -0.89 -5.74 0.30
CA ARG A 100 0.47 -5.54 -0.21
C ARG A 100 1.18 -6.85 -0.49
N ALA A 101 1.01 -7.85 0.37
CA ALA A 101 1.55 -9.19 0.14
C ALA A 101 0.96 -9.85 -1.11
N HIS A 102 -0.35 -9.66 -1.36
CA HIS A 102 -1.00 -10.13 -2.58
C HIS A 102 -0.50 -9.39 -3.82
N ILE A 103 -0.37 -8.06 -3.75
CA ILE A 103 0.20 -7.23 -4.83
C ILE A 103 1.61 -7.71 -5.18
N GLU A 104 2.48 -7.91 -4.19
CA GLU A 104 3.87 -8.32 -4.45
C GLU A 104 3.96 -9.68 -5.17
N LYS A 105 3.01 -10.59 -4.90
CA LYS A 105 2.94 -11.90 -5.57
C LYS A 105 2.35 -11.84 -6.98
N THR A 106 1.42 -10.92 -7.23
CA THR A 106 0.58 -10.94 -8.45
C THR A 106 0.90 -9.84 -9.45
N TYR A 107 1.50 -8.73 -9.02
CA TYR A 107 1.79 -7.57 -9.87
C TYR A 107 3.25 -7.50 -10.28
N GLN A 108 3.48 -7.37 -11.59
CA GLN A 108 4.82 -7.21 -12.15
C GLN A 108 5.18 -5.71 -12.24
N ARG A 109 5.91 -5.21 -11.24
CA ARG A 109 6.35 -3.80 -11.20
C ARG A 109 7.29 -3.45 -12.37
N PRO A 110 7.37 -2.18 -12.80
CA PRO A 110 8.37 -1.73 -13.77
C PRO A 110 9.80 -2.06 -13.33
N LEU A 111 10.72 -2.24 -14.28
CA LEU A 111 12.12 -2.60 -13.97
C LEU A 111 12.80 -1.54 -13.10
N ALA A 112 12.53 -0.26 -13.33
CA ALA A 112 13.06 0.83 -12.53
C ALA A 112 12.67 0.69 -11.04
N ASP A 113 11.39 0.44 -10.75
CA ASP A 113 10.90 0.22 -9.39
C ASP A 113 11.58 -0.97 -8.71
N ARG A 114 11.72 -2.09 -9.43
CA ARG A 114 12.38 -3.29 -8.88
C ARG A 114 13.83 -3.02 -8.54
N LEU A 115 14.55 -2.30 -9.42
CA LEU A 115 15.95 -1.93 -9.20
C LEU A 115 16.09 -0.99 -8.01
N ILE A 116 15.25 0.04 -7.91
CA ILE A 116 15.27 1.00 -6.79
C ILE A 116 14.97 0.28 -5.48
N ARG A 117 13.90 -0.53 -5.42
CA ARG A 117 13.54 -1.29 -4.21
C ARG A 117 14.64 -2.26 -3.80
N GLY A 118 15.24 -2.96 -4.76
CA GLY A 118 16.37 -3.86 -4.53
C GLY A 118 17.60 -3.12 -3.98
N LEU A 119 17.95 -1.97 -4.57
CA LEU A 119 19.03 -1.12 -4.08
C LEU A 119 18.77 -0.64 -2.65
N LEU A 120 17.56 -0.15 -2.37
CA LEU A 120 17.18 0.31 -1.03
C LEU A 120 17.27 -0.84 0.00
N ALA A 121 16.80 -2.04 -0.34
CA ALA A 121 16.89 -3.22 0.52
C ALA A 121 18.35 -3.65 0.78
N LEU A 122 19.26 -3.45 -0.17
CA LEU A 122 20.68 -3.78 -0.03
C LEU A 122 21.49 -2.71 0.73
N VAL A 123 21.04 -1.45 0.72
CA VAL A 123 21.79 -0.30 1.26
C VAL A 123 21.24 0.15 2.63
N LEU A 124 19.93 0.37 2.78
CA LEU A 124 19.35 0.97 3.98
C LEU A 124 19.57 0.16 5.27
N PRO A 125 19.47 -1.18 5.28
CA PRO A 125 19.66 -1.96 6.52
C PRO A 125 21.11 -2.03 7.01
N TYR A 126 22.09 -1.61 6.19
CA TYR A 126 23.51 -1.78 6.45
C TYR A 126 24.22 -0.43 6.61
N PRO A 127 24.51 0.04 7.84
CA PRO A 127 25.01 1.39 8.09
C PRO A 127 26.27 1.78 7.33
N ALA A 128 27.20 0.83 7.13
CA ALA A 128 28.42 1.07 6.36
C ALA A 128 28.14 1.34 4.87
N ARG A 129 27.23 0.58 4.26
CA ARG A 129 26.81 0.74 2.86
C ARG A 129 26.07 2.05 2.67
N PHE A 130 25.17 2.37 3.59
CA PHE A 130 24.45 3.64 3.59
C PHE A 130 25.41 4.83 3.70
N ARG A 131 26.37 4.81 4.64
CA ARG A 131 27.40 5.86 4.75
C ARG A 131 28.22 6.00 3.47
N ALA A 132 28.68 4.90 2.88
CA ALA A 132 29.40 4.92 1.61
C ALA A 132 28.56 5.55 0.49
N SER A 133 27.27 5.23 0.40
CA SER A 133 26.37 5.86 -0.58
C SER A 133 26.21 7.37 -0.37
N LEU A 134 26.22 7.86 0.87
CA LEU A 134 26.16 9.30 1.16
C LEU A 134 27.45 10.02 0.73
N TYR A 135 28.61 9.41 0.93
CA TYR A 135 29.88 9.94 0.42
C TYR A 135 29.91 9.97 -1.10
N ALA A 136 29.45 8.89 -1.75
CA ALA A 136 29.32 8.82 -3.20
C ALA A 136 28.34 9.89 -3.74
N ALA A 137 27.20 10.09 -3.07
CA ALA A 137 26.24 11.13 -3.42
C ALA A 137 26.83 12.54 -3.28
N ARG A 138 27.69 12.79 -2.29
CA ARG A 138 28.40 14.07 -2.14
C ARG A 138 29.35 14.34 -3.31
N LEU A 139 30.04 13.30 -3.80
CA LEU A 139 30.89 13.38 -4.98
C LEU A 139 30.08 13.52 -6.28
N GLY A 140 28.88 12.93 -6.33
CA GLY A 140 27.94 13.01 -7.45
C GLY A 140 27.10 14.30 -7.51
N ARG A 141 27.14 15.14 -6.46
CA ARG A 141 26.42 16.43 -6.38
C ARG A 141 26.55 17.35 -7.62
N PRO A 142 27.71 17.50 -8.30
CA PRO A 142 27.78 18.30 -9.53
C PRO A 142 26.92 17.76 -10.68
N PHE A 143 26.53 16.48 -10.66
CA PHE A 143 25.66 15.85 -11.66
C PHE A 143 24.17 15.89 -11.30
N ALA A 144 23.79 16.49 -10.15
CA ALA A 144 22.40 16.69 -9.76
C ALA A 144 21.49 17.30 -10.85
N PRO A 145 21.91 18.31 -11.64
CA PRO A 145 21.06 18.86 -12.71
C PRO A 145 20.78 17.88 -13.86
N LEU A 146 21.50 16.76 -13.96
CA LEU A 146 21.21 15.73 -14.96
C LEU A 146 19.96 14.91 -14.59
N PHE A 147 19.65 14.83 -13.28
CA PHE A 147 18.54 14.05 -12.74
C PHE A 147 17.25 14.87 -12.57
N SER A 148 17.30 16.20 -12.74
CA SER A 148 16.12 17.08 -12.61
C SER A 148 15.10 16.89 -13.74
N ALA A 149 15.48 16.25 -14.84
CA ALA A 149 14.59 15.93 -15.97
C ALA A 149 13.81 14.62 -15.78
N ILE A 150 14.16 13.80 -14.79
CA ILE A 150 13.47 12.55 -14.50
C ILE A 150 12.26 12.88 -13.64
N LYS A 151 11.06 12.84 -14.24
CA LYS A 151 9.81 12.97 -13.49
C LYS A 151 9.65 11.78 -12.54
N PRO A 152 9.23 12.02 -11.27
CA PRO A 152 8.95 10.97 -10.31
C PRO A 152 7.75 10.11 -10.71
#